data_AF-A0A352LS57-F1
#
_entry.id   AF-A0A352LS57-F1
#
_cell.length_a   1.000
_cell.length_b   1.000
_cell.length_c   1.000
_cell.angle_alpha   90.00
_cell.angle_beta   90.00
_cell.angle_gamma   90.00
#
_symmetry.space_group_name_H-M   'P 1'
#
loop_
_entity.id
_entity.type
_entity.pdbx_description
1 polymer ?
#
loop_
_entity_poly.entity_id
_entity_poly.type
_entity_poly.pdbx_seq_one_letter_code
_entity_poly.pdbx_strand_id
1 'polypeptide(L)'
;MDYKLELKPFERKDGMKYKTIQLTDIALHTAKKTPTPSVGKKVQNAFKNDKPDRIYSKLEKTAVSDDKAFTLDLLKMDSDFLKMVRDEEAKGYKILIALPNEGVPVFPGKDTVEFMKSKNGKRIIRGLAKEKARDKI
;
A
#
# COMPACT_ATOMS: atom_id res chain seq x y z
N MET A 1 22.16 9.72 -15.01
CA MET A 1 22.25 10.04 -13.58
C MET A 1 21.17 9.24 -12.86
N ASP A 2 21.58 8.35 -11.97
CA ASP A 2 20.67 7.57 -11.13
C ASP A 2 20.04 8.49 -10.10
N TYR A 3 18.83 8.96 -10.38
CA TYR A 3 18.07 9.77 -9.44
C TYR A 3 17.46 8.82 -8.41
N LYS A 4 17.90 8.98 -7.16
CA LYS A 4 17.39 8.25 -6.01
C LYS A 4 16.51 9.19 -5.21
N LEU A 5 15.28 8.77 -4.89
CA LEU A 5 14.44 9.55 -3.99
C LEU A 5 14.96 9.40 -2.57
N GLU A 6 15.11 10.53 -1.90
CA GLU A 6 15.38 10.59 -0.47
C GLU A 6 14.09 10.94 0.26
N LEU A 7 13.61 10.04 1.12
CA LEU A 7 12.50 10.34 2.00
C LEU A 7 12.99 11.22 3.15
N LYS A 8 12.43 12.42 3.27
CA LYS A 8 12.73 13.36 4.36
C LYS A 8 11.46 13.60 5.18
N PRO A 9 11.58 13.80 6.50
CA PRO A 9 10.47 14.26 7.32
C PRO A 9 9.82 15.51 6.71
N PHE A 10 8.51 15.64 6.88
CA PHE A 10 7.80 16.80 6.36
C PHE A 10 8.20 18.07 7.13
N GLU A 11 8.71 19.05 6.39
CA GLU A 11 8.93 20.42 6.86
C GLU A 11 8.15 21.38 5.97
N ARG A 12 7.21 22.11 6.57
CA ARG A 12 6.43 23.12 5.87
C ARG A 12 7.33 24.31 5.55
N LYS A 13 7.36 24.70 4.27
CA LYS A 13 8.05 25.89 3.77
C LYS A 13 7.02 26.80 3.13
N ASP A 14 6.96 28.04 3.59
CA ASP A 14 6.03 29.02 3.04
C ASP A 14 6.36 29.32 1.57
N GLY A 15 5.33 29.49 0.75
CA GLY A 15 5.46 29.69 -0.70
C GLY A 15 5.69 28.41 -1.53
N MET A 16 5.90 27.24 -0.90
CA MET A 16 6.05 25.97 -1.61
C MET A 16 4.70 25.31 -1.88
N LYS A 17 4.52 24.75 -3.09
CA LYS A 17 3.34 23.96 -3.44
C LYS A 17 3.56 22.49 -3.10
N TYR A 18 2.52 21.80 -2.67
CA TYR A 18 2.59 20.40 -2.24
C TYR A 18 1.53 19.56 -2.95
N LYS A 19 1.89 18.32 -3.27
CA LYS A 19 0.95 17.26 -3.68
C LYS A 19 1.10 16.09 -2.73
N THR A 20 -0.01 15.63 -2.16
CA THR A 20 0.00 14.56 -1.17
C THR A 20 -0.50 13.27 -1.77
N ILE A 21 0.29 12.21 -1.63
CA ILE A 21 -0.11 10.82 -1.85
C ILE A 21 -0.47 10.26 -0.49
N GLN A 22 -1.75 10.03 -0.25
CA GLN A 22 -2.24 9.48 1.02
C GLN A 22 -2.54 8.00 0.87
N LEU A 23 -1.97 7.18 1.75
CA LEU A 23 -2.37 5.78 1.87
C LEU A 23 -3.62 5.69 2.75
N THR A 24 -4.74 5.26 2.18
CA THR A 24 -6.03 5.26 2.87
C THR A 24 -6.31 3.97 3.63
N ASP A 25 -6.02 2.82 3.01
CA ASP A 25 -6.34 1.50 3.55
C ASP A 25 -5.57 0.40 2.81
N ILE A 26 -5.47 -0.78 3.44
CA ILE A 26 -4.91 -2.00 2.85
C ILE A 26 -5.99 -3.07 2.82
N ALA A 27 -6.24 -3.62 1.64
CA ALA A 27 -7.18 -4.73 1.45
C ALA A 27 -6.43 -6.04 1.16
N LEU A 28 -6.69 -7.06 1.98
CA LEU A 28 -6.10 -8.39 1.82
C LEU A 28 -6.99 -9.27 0.94
N HIS A 29 -6.46 -9.72 -0.20
CA HIS A 29 -7.19 -10.51 -1.20
C HIS A 29 -6.75 -11.97 -1.19
N THR A 30 -7.70 -12.90 -1.27
CA THR A 30 -7.44 -14.34 -1.46
C THR A 30 -7.32 -14.73 -2.93
N ALA A 31 -8.01 -14.01 -3.81
CA ALA A 31 -7.92 -14.22 -5.25
C ALA A 31 -6.59 -13.68 -5.78
N LYS A 32 -6.04 -14.35 -6.79
CA LYS A 32 -4.83 -13.89 -7.48
C LYS A 32 -5.12 -12.59 -8.22
N LYS A 33 -4.78 -11.45 -7.60
CA LYS A 33 -4.80 -10.14 -8.25
C LYS A 33 -3.54 -9.99 -9.11
N THR A 34 -3.71 -9.45 -10.32
CA THR A 34 -2.56 -9.07 -11.15
C THR A 34 -1.85 -7.91 -10.48
N PRO A 35 -0.53 -8.02 -10.21
CA PRO A 35 0.23 -6.91 -9.66
C PRO A 35 0.12 -5.69 -10.57
N THR A 36 0.08 -4.51 -9.97
CA THR A 36 0.02 -3.25 -10.71
C THR A 36 1.30 -3.06 -11.51
N PRO A 37 1.23 -2.92 -12.84
CA PRO A 37 2.43 -2.84 -13.67
C PRO A 37 3.26 -1.57 -13.46
N SER A 38 2.60 -0.44 -13.15
CA SER A 38 3.23 0.85 -12.92
C SER A 38 2.44 1.63 -11.86
N VAL A 39 3.08 1.86 -10.74
CA VAL A 39 2.59 2.66 -9.63
C VAL A 39 2.60 4.13 -10.01
N GLY A 40 3.67 4.59 -10.67
CA GLY A 40 3.77 5.96 -11.17
C GLY A 40 2.58 6.38 -12.03
N LYS A 41 2.20 5.55 -13.02
CA LYS A 41 1.03 5.84 -13.89
C LYS A 41 -0.28 5.85 -13.13
N LYS A 42 -0.46 4.95 -12.16
CA LYS A 42 -1.64 4.91 -11.29
C LYS A 42 -1.79 6.19 -10.47
N VAL A 43 -0.71 6.65 -9.86
CA VAL A 43 -0.67 7.90 -9.10
C VAL A 43 -0.93 9.11 -10.01
N GLN A 44 -0.32 9.16 -11.20
CA GLN A 44 -0.59 10.23 -12.17
C GLN A 44 -2.07 10.29 -12.58
N ASN A 45 -2.68 9.13 -12.83
CA ASN A 45 -4.10 9.07 -13.18
C ASN A 45 -4.99 9.48 -12.01
N ALA A 46 -4.63 9.11 -10.78
CA ALA A 46 -5.34 9.55 -9.58
C ALA A 46 -5.29 11.07 -9.44
N PHE A 47 -4.13 11.70 -9.67
CA PHE A 47 -4.02 13.16 -9.68
C PHE A 47 -4.80 13.84 -10.80
N LYS A 48 -4.81 13.27 -12.02
CA LYS A 48 -5.54 13.84 -13.16
C LYS A 48 -7.05 13.79 -12.97
N ASN A 49 -7.55 12.71 -12.37
CA ASN A 49 -8.97 12.46 -12.21
C ASN A 49 -9.53 12.90 -10.86
N ASP A 50 -8.67 13.39 -9.96
CA ASP A 50 -8.98 13.71 -8.57
C ASP A 50 -9.74 12.59 -7.85
N LYS A 51 -9.32 11.34 -8.09
CA LYS A 51 -9.98 10.14 -7.56
C LYS A 51 -8.94 9.15 -7.05
N PRO A 52 -9.17 8.52 -5.89
CA PRO A 52 -8.28 7.48 -5.38
C PRO A 52 -8.27 6.28 -6.31
N ASP A 53 -7.12 5.62 -6.42
CA ASP A 53 -6.95 4.38 -7.19
C ASP A 53 -6.29 3.30 -6.32
N ARG A 54 -6.38 2.05 -6.76
CA ARG A 54 -5.85 0.87 -6.07
C ARG A 54 -4.55 0.41 -6.73
N ILE A 55 -3.55 0.20 -5.89
CA ILE A 55 -2.31 -0.48 -6.25
C ILE A 55 -2.38 -1.89 -5.66
N TYR A 56 -2.17 -2.88 -6.51
CA TYR A 56 -2.13 -4.29 -6.16
C TYR A 56 -0.67 -4.76 -6.15
N SER A 57 -0.23 -5.32 -5.05
CA SER A 57 1.07 -5.99 -4.93
C SER A 57 0.88 -7.44 -4.48
N LYS A 58 1.91 -8.25 -4.69
CA LYS A 58 2.00 -9.53 -4.00
C LYS A 58 2.47 -9.27 -2.58
N LEU A 59 1.87 -9.97 -1.63
CA LEU A 59 2.40 -10.05 -0.28
C LEU A 59 3.58 -11.04 -0.35
N GLU A 60 4.81 -10.54 -0.33
CA GLU A 60 5.97 -11.40 -0.19
C GLU A 60 6.02 -11.93 1.25
N LYS A 61 6.41 -13.20 1.42
CA LYS A 61 6.73 -13.75 2.74
C LYS A 61 8.13 -13.27 3.11
N THR A 62 8.31 -11.96 3.29
CA THR A 62 9.57 -11.44 3.82
C THR A 62 9.70 -11.88 5.28
N ALA A 63 10.92 -12.24 5.68
CA ALA A 63 11.25 -12.45 7.10
C ALA A 63 11.08 -11.10 7.79
N VAL A 64 9.93 -10.95 8.44
CA VAL A 64 9.59 -9.77 9.23
C VAL A 64 10.63 -9.68 10.35
N SER A 65 11.49 -8.66 10.34
CA SER A 65 12.49 -8.47 11.41
C SER A 65 11.86 -7.92 12.70
N ASP A 66 10.61 -7.46 12.61
CA ASP A 66 9.85 -6.86 13.69
C ASP A 66 8.35 -7.08 13.43
N ASP A 67 7.65 -7.82 14.29
CA ASP A 67 6.29 -8.37 14.07
C ASP A 67 5.20 -7.34 13.70
N LYS A 68 5.51 -6.05 13.78
CA LYS A 68 4.63 -4.91 13.46
C LYS A 68 5.07 -4.10 12.24
N ALA A 69 6.20 -4.41 11.63
CA ALA A 69 6.72 -3.70 10.48
C ALA A 69 6.21 -4.33 9.18
N PHE A 70 5.46 -3.55 8.39
CA PHE A 70 5.09 -3.92 7.02
C PHE A 70 5.93 -3.11 6.04
N THR A 71 6.86 -3.75 5.33
CA THR A 71 7.58 -3.10 4.25
C THR A 71 6.61 -2.89 3.09
N LEU A 72 6.18 -1.64 2.88
CA LEU A 72 5.42 -1.24 1.71
C LEU A 72 6.34 -1.22 0.48
N ASP A 73 6.67 -2.41 -0.02
CA ASP A 73 7.24 -2.64 -1.35
C ASP A 73 6.34 -2.09 -2.48
N LEU A 74 5.12 -1.63 -2.14
CA LEU A 74 4.18 -0.94 -3.01
C LEU A 74 4.73 0.34 -3.63
N LEU A 75 5.66 1.02 -2.96
CA LEU A 75 6.34 2.21 -3.48
C LEU A 75 7.74 1.85 -4.02
N LYS A 76 7.92 0.61 -4.52
CA LYS A 76 9.04 0.29 -5.40
C LYS A 76 9.12 1.43 -6.40
N MET A 77 10.21 2.20 -6.29
CA MET A 77 10.44 3.45 -7.01
C MET A 77 10.62 3.12 -8.49
N ASP A 78 9.53 2.71 -9.12
CA ASP A 78 9.52 2.35 -10.52
C ASP A 78 9.90 3.59 -11.34
N SER A 79 10.44 3.35 -12.53
CA SER A 79 10.96 4.41 -13.38
C SER A 79 9.89 5.47 -13.69
N ASP A 80 8.64 5.06 -13.79
CA ASP A 80 7.49 5.94 -14.01
C ASP A 80 7.20 6.85 -12.79
N PHE A 81 7.32 6.33 -11.57
CA PHE A 81 7.13 7.09 -10.34
C PHE A 81 8.27 8.09 -10.15
N LEU A 82 9.52 7.67 -10.38
CA LEU A 82 10.68 8.58 -10.36
C LEU A 82 10.52 9.71 -11.37
N LYS A 83 10.07 9.39 -12.59
CA LYS A 83 9.79 10.39 -13.63
C LYS A 83 8.68 11.35 -13.18
N MET A 84 7.59 10.82 -12.63
CA MET A 84 6.48 11.62 -12.11
C MET A 84 6.94 12.61 -11.03
N VAL A 85 7.74 12.16 -10.07
CA VAL A 85 8.25 13.05 -9.01
C VAL A 85 9.11 14.17 -9.62
N ARG A 86 10.04 13.83 -10.53
CA ARG A 86 10.87 14.84 -11.21
C ARG A 86 10.04 15.85 -12.00
N ASP A 87 9.03 15.38 -12.74
CA ASP A 87 8.16 16.23 -13.55
C ASP A 87 7.34 17.20 -12.67
N GLU A 88 6.93 16.77 -11.47
CA GLU A 88 6.20 17.62 -10.53
C GLU A 88 7.13 18.58 -9.75
N GLU A 89 8.33 18.14 -9.39
CA GLU A 89 9.37 18.99 -8.81
C GLU A 89 9.78 20.12 -9.76
N ALA A 90 9.92 19.83 -11.07
CA ALA A 90 10.20 20.83 -12.09
C ALA A 90 9.09 21.89 -12.21
N LYS A 91 7.85 21.56 -11.81
CA LYS A 91 6.71 22.50 -11.75
C LYS A 91 6.64 23.28 -10.42
N GLY A 92 7.60 23.06 -9.52
CA GLY A 92 7.66 23.70 -8.20
C GLY A 92 6.82 23.01 -7.12
N TYR A 93 6.37 21.76 -7.34
CA TYR A 93 5.67 20.98 -6.33
C TYR A 93 6.64 20.11 -5.54
N LYS A 94 6.37 19.92 -4.25
CA LYS A 94 6.92 18.83 -3.45
C LYS A 94 5.90 17.74 -3.26
N ILE A 95 6.33 16.49 -3.44
CA ILE A 95 5.49 15.32 -3.20
C ILE A 95 5.58 14.90 -1.74
N LEU A 96 4.43 14.71 -1.09
CA LEU A 96 4.32 14.22 0.28
C LEU A 96 3.73 12.82 0.27
N ILE A 97 4.20 11.96 1.16
CA ILE A 97 3.59 10.67 1.45
C ILE A 97 2.97 10.79 2.83
N ALA A 98 1.65 10.67 2.91
CA ALA A 98 0.89 10.78 4.14
C ALA A 98 0.34 9.42 4.57
N LEU A 99 0.50 9.13 5.86
CA LEU A 99 -0.10 7.99 6.54
C LEU A 99 -1.16 8.51 7.52
N PRO A 100 -2.27 7.78 7.76
CA PRO A 100 -3.24 8.17 8.78
C PRO A 100 -2.61 8.08 10.18
N ASN A 101 -2.94 9.03 11.06
CA ASN A 101 -2.37 9.11 12.42
C ASN A 101 -2.66 7.86 13.27
N GLU A 102 -3.82 7.25 13.06
CA GLU A 102 -4.26 6.04 13.78
C GLU A 102 -3.70 4.74 13.18
N GLY A 103 -2.82 4.86 12.17
CA GLY A 103 -2.33 3.75 11.39
C GLY A 103 -3.19 3.50 10.14
N VAL A 104 -2.62 2.77 9.18
CA VAL A 104 -3.32 2.41 7.95
C VAL A 104 -4.27 1.25 8.26
N PRO A 105 -5.59 1.42 8.09
CA PRO A 105 -6.53 0.38 8.41
C PRO A 105 -6.40 -0.79 7.42
N VAL A 106 -6.40 -2.02 7.95
CA VAL A 106 -6.24 -3.26 7.18
C VAL A 106 -7.53 -4.07 7.23
N PHE A 107 -8.09 -4.40 6.07
CA PHE A 107 -9.37 -5.11 5.96
C PHE A 107 -9.29 -6.31 5.01
N PRO A 108 -10.16 -7.32 5.17
CA PRO A 108 -10.34 -8.35 4.16
C PRO A 108 -11.01 -7.76 2.91
N GLY A 109 -10.44 -8.05 1.74
CA GLY A 109 -11.07 -7.77 0.45
C GLY A 109 -12.39 -8.55 0.27
N LYS A 110 -13.24 -8.11 -0.67
CA LYS A 110 -14.56 -8.72 -0.91
C LYS A 110 -14.50 -10.23 -1.18
N ASP A 111 -13.54 -10.64 -2.01
CA ASP A 111 -13.24 -12.05 -2.31
C ASP A 111 -12.81 -12.83 -1.08
N THR A 112 -12.03 -12.22 -0.18
CA THR A 112 -11.66 -12.83 1.10
C THR A 112 -12.89 -13.02 1.99
N VAL A 113 -13.78 -12.03 2.03
CA VAL A 113 -15.05 -12.13 2.77
C VAL A 113 -15.93 -13.24 2.21
N GLU A 114 -16.04 -13.35 0.89
CA GLU A 114 -16.77 -14.44 0.22
C GLU A 114 -16.14 -15.80 0.52
N PHE A 115 -14.81 -15.90 0.45
CA PHE A 115 -14.09 -17.11 0.78
C PHE A 115 -14.35 -17.55 2.22
N MET A 116 -14.28 -16.63 3.20
CA MET A 116 -14.56 -16.93 4.60
C MET A 116 -15.99 -17.45 4.82
N LYS A 117 -16.96 -16.97 4.04
CA LYS A 117 -18.36 -17.42 4.09
C LYS A 117 -18.58 -18.79 3.42
N SER A 118 -17.68 -19.21 2.52
CA SER A 118 -17.75 -20.50 1.82
C SER A 118 -17.58 -21.71 2.76
N LYS A 119 -18.00 -22.90 2.30
CA LYS A 119 -17.81 -24.16 3.04
C LYS A 119 -16.33 -24.43 3.36
N ASN A 120 -15.45 -24.13 2.41
CA ASN A 120 -14.01 -24.34 2.54
C ASN A 120 -13.39 -23.34 3.52
N GLY A 121 -13.73 -22.05 3.40
CA GLY A 121 -13.29 -21.03 4.36
C GLY A 121 -13.72 -21.34 5.79
N LYS A 122 -15.00 -21.71 5.99
CA LYS A 122 -15.51 -22.16 7.29
C LYS A 122 -14.78 -23.38 7.84
N ARG A 123 -14.25 -24.27 6.99
CA ARG A 123 -13.46 -25.44 7.43
C ARG A 123 -12.07 -25.03 7.91
N ILE A 124 -11.39 -24.15 7.17
CA ILE A 124 -10.07 -23.63 7.55
C ILE A 124 -10.15 -22.85 8.86
N ILE A 125 -11.12 -21.93 8.98
CA ILE A 125 -11.31 -21.13 10.20
C ILE A 125 -11.55 -22.04 11.43
N ARG A 126 -12.31 -23.14 11.26
CA ARG A 126 -12.50 -24.14 12.32
C ARG A 126 -11.21 -24.88 12.69
N GLY A 127 -10.32 -25.14 11.73
CA GLY A 127 -9.01 -25.71 11.99
C GLY A 127 -8.14 -24.78 12.82
N LEU A 128 -8.00 -23.53 12.37
CA LEU A 128 -7.22 -22.49 13.06
C LEU A 128 -7.73 -22.24 14.49
N ALA A 129 -9.05 -22.23 14.69
CA ALA A 129 -9.63 -22.08 16.03
C ALA A 129 -9.27 -23.24 16.97
N LYS A 130 -9.16 -24.47 16.46
CA LYS A 130 -8.74 -25.64 17.24
C LYS A 130 -7.25 -25.62 17.57
N GLU A 131 -6.41 -25.20 16.63
CA GLU A 131 -4.96 -25.03 16.86
C GLU A 131 -4.71 -23.98 17.94
N LYS A 132 -5.31 -22.79 17.81
CA LYS A 132 -5.18 -21.72 18.81
C LYS A 132 -5.70 -22.12 20.20
N ALA A 133 -6.69 -23.01 20.28
CA ALA A 133 -7.17 -23.55 21.55
C ALA A 133 -6.19 -24.55 22.17
N ARG A 134 -5.40 -25.27 21.36
CA ARG A 134 -4.33 -26.16 21.84
C ARG A 134 -3.11 -25.39 22.32
N ASP A 135 -2.72 -24.31 21.64
CA ASP A 135 -1.58 -23.47 22.03
C ASP A 135 -1.80 -22.68 23.34
N LYS A 136 -3.03 -22.67 23.86
CA LYS A 136 -3.41 -22.00 25.11
C LYS A 136 -3.51 -22.94 26.32
N ILE A 137 -3.32 -24.25 26.12
CA ILE A 137 -3.29 -25.28 27.17
C ILE A 137 -1.84 -25.67 27.40
#